data_AF-A0A919DFE6-F1
#
_entry.id   AF-A0A919DFE6-F1
#
_cell.length_a   1.000
_cell.length_b   1.000
_cell.length_c   1.000
_cell.angle_alpha   90.00
_cell.angle_beta   90.00
_cell.angle_gamma   90.00
#
_symmetry.space_group_name_H-M   'P 1'
#
loop_
_entity.id
_entity.type
_entity.pdbx_description
1 polymer ?
#
loop_
_entity_poly.entity_id
_entity_poly.type
_entity_poly.pdbx_seq_one_letter_code
_entity_poly.pdbx_strand_id
1 'polypeptide(L)'
;MRPRTAAPAALLVLAATALPALTPPATAAPAPPVPVRTALTAPALTAPAEPVPADEPTPAAKPKPKPADKPTPAAKPKPAGKPTPTAKPQPAHQRPAREPSAPGRTAHERGVLLTVSGSDNTWIRGVRLSCAPEPSGPHPFAGRACAELDHARGDLDALPKENRACTKQFDPVTASATGTHRGRPVTWHRTYGNACEMAAATGHVFRF
;
A
#
# COMPACT_ATOMS: atom_id res chain seq x y z
N MET A 1 12.48 -72.50 4.44
CA MET A 1 11.14 -72.32 3.82
C MET A 1 10.26 -71.56 4.81
N ARG A 2 9.94 -70.30 4.54
CA ARG A 2 9.02 -69.47 5.35
C ARG A 2 7.75 -69.22 4.54
N PRO A 3 6.54 -69.43 5.08
CA PRO A 3 5.30 -69.21 4.34
C PRO A 3 4.96 -67.71 4.26
N ARG A 4 4.48 -67.29 3.09
CA ARG A 4 3.96 -65.95 2.78
C ARG A 4 2.56 -65.83 3.37
N THR A 5 2.36 -64.96 4.36
CA THR A 5 1.03 -64.62 4.87
C THR A 5 0.47 -63.41 4.12
N ALA A 6 -0.73 -63.60 3.57
CA ALA A 6 -1.50 -62.66 2.77
C ALA A 6 -2.07 -61.51 3.61
N ALA A 7 -2.19 -60.34 2.97
CA ALA A 7 -2.85 -59.15 3.52
C ALA A 7 -4.37 -59.24 3.36
N PRO A 8 -5.19 -58.78 4.32
CA PRO A 8 -6.62 -58.62 4.13
C PRO A 8 -6.95 -57.27 3.48
N ALA A 9 -7.81 -57.32 2.48
CA ALA A 9 -8.46 -56.17 1.85
C ALA A 9 -9.40 -55.49 2.85
N ALA A 10 -9.14 -54.23 3.17
CA ALA A 10 -10.03 -53.40 3.97
C ALA A 10 -11.08 -52.74 3.06
N LEU A 11 -12.33 -53.12 3.31
CA LEU A 11 -13.56 -52.58 2.72
C LEU A 11 -13.65 -51.07 2.94
N LEU A 12 -13.82 -50.30 1.87
CA LEU A 12 -14.09 -48.86 1.91
C LEU A 12 -15.60 -48.66 2.18
N VAL A 13 -15.95 -48.21 3.39
CA VAL A 13 -17.32 -47.80 3.72
C VAL A 13 -17.55 -46.40 3.16
N LEU A 14 -18.37 -46.27 2.11
CA LEU A 14 -18.86 -44.98 1.62
C LEU A 14 -19.84 -44.40 2.65
N ALA A 15 -19.39 -43.40 3.41
CA ALA A 15 -20.28 -42.54 4.20
C ALA A 15 -20.97 -41.54 3.26
N ALA A 16 -22.26 -41.75 3.04
CA ALA A 16 -23.13 -40.77 2.38
C ALA A 16 -23.44 -39.64 3.37
N THR A 17 -22.63 -38.57 3.35
CA THR A 17 -22.93 -37.33 4.06
C THR A 17 -23.88 -36.48 3.22
N ALA A 18 -25.05 -36.23 3.80
CA ALA A 18 -26.14 -35.43 3.25
C ALA A 18 -25.69 -34.00 2.88
N LEU A 19 -26.15 -33.54 1.72
CA LEU A 19 -26.04 -32.15 1.27
C LEU A 19 -26.82 -31.21 2.20
N PRO A 20 -26.29 -30.03 2.56
CA PRO A 20 -27.04 -29.03 3.32
C PRO A 20 -28.15 -28.41 2.46
N ALA A 21 -29.33 -28.29 3.05
CA ALA A 21 -30.48 -27.59 2.49
C ALA A 21 -30.12 -26.12 2.18
N LEU A 22 -30.39 -25.74 0.94
CA LEU A 22 -30.19 -24.41 0.39
C LEU A 22 -31.22 -23.45 1.00
N THR A 23 -30.78 -22.55 1.88
CA THR A 23 -31.61 -21.44 2.37
C THR A 23 -31.77 -20.40 1.26
N PRO A 24 -33.00 -20.02 0.85
CA PRO A 24 -33.19 -18.95 -0.13
C PRO A 24 -32.85 -17.58 0.49
N PRO A 25 -32.26 -16.64 -0.27
CA PRO A 25 -32.01 -15.30 0.23
C PRO A 25 -33.31 -14.53 0.43
N ALA A 26 -33.37 -13.79 1.54
CA ALA A 26 -34.46 -12.90 1.88
C ALA A 26 -34.69 -11.84 0.79
N THR A 27 -35.95 -11.72 0.39
CA THR A 27 -36.52 -10.72 -0.50
C THR A 27 -36.04 -9.31 -0.17
N ALA A 28 -35.39 -8.67 -1.14
CA ALA A 28 -35.07 -7.24 -1.10
C ALA A 28 -36.36 -6.41 -1.09
N ALA A 29 -36.54 -5.59 -0.06
CA ALA A 29 -37.60 -4.60 0.01
C ALA A 29 -37.39 -3.51 -1.06
N PRO A 30 -38.46 -3.01 -1.71
CA PRO A 30 -38.36 -1.93 -2.68
C PRO A 30 -38.02 -0.60 -1.99
N ALA A 31 -37.03 0.11 -2.54
CA ALA A 31 -36.67 1.46 -2.09
C ALA A 31 -37.82 2.46 -2.32
N PRO A 32 -38.01 3.47 -1.44
CA PRO A 32 -39.01 4.50 -1.64
C PRO A 32 -38.67 5.38 -2.86
N PRO A 33 -39.69 5.89 -3.59
CA PRO A 33 -39.47 6.76 -4.74
C PRO A 33 -38.79 8.06 -4.31
N VAL A 34 -37.63 8.32 -4.90
CA VAL A 34 -36.89 9.58 -4.75
C VAL A 34 -37.72 10.69 -5.42
N PRO A 35 -37.99 11.83 -4.76
CA PRO A 35 -38.72 12.92 -5.39
C PRO A 35 -37.90 13.48 -6.55
N VAL A 36 -38.46 13.39 -7.76
CA VAL A 36 -37.95 14.05 -8.97
C VAL A 36 -38.02 15.55 -8.70
N ARG A 37 -36.88 16.20 -8.51
CA ARG A 37 -36.82 17.66 -8.39
C ARG A 37 -37.29 18.24 -9.72
N THR A 38 -38.47 18.86 -9.67
CA THR A 38 -39.03 19.68 -10.75
C THR A 38 -37.95 20.67 -11.21
N ALA A 39 -37.65 20.64 -12.50
CA ALA A 39 -36.71 21.55 -13.13
C ALA A 39 -37.19 22.98 -12.90
N LEU A 40 -36.40 23.75 -12.13
CA LEU A 40 -36.59 25.18 -12.01
C LEU A 40 -36.21 25.79 -13.37
N THR A 41 -37.21 26.30 -14.07
CA THR A 41 -37.07 27.07 -15.31
C THR A 41 -36.21 28.30 -15.04
N ALA A 42 -35.00 28.34 -15.59
CA ALA A 42 -34.19 29.56 -15.64
C ALA A 42 -34.73 30.47 -16.77
N PRO A 43 -34.86 31.78 -16.57
CA PRO A 43 -35.19 32.69 -17.66
C PRO A 43 -33.98 32.81 -18.62
N ALA A 44 -34.28 32.75 -19.91
CA ALA A 44 -33.34 33.00 -20.99
C ALA A 44 -32.82 34.43 -20.91
N LEU A 45 -31.55 34.59 -20.53
CA LEU A 45 -30.81 35.83 -20.73
C LEU A 45 -30.14 35.77 -22.10
N THR A 46 -30.69 36.59 -22.99
CA THR A 46 -30.20 36.99 -24.30
C THR A 46 -28.68 37.09 -24.40
N ALA A 47 -28.11 36.39 -25.37
CA ALA A 47 -26.74 36.58 -25.85
C ALA A 47 -26.65 37.82 -26.77
N PRO A 48 -25.68 38.73 -26.57
CA PRO A 48 -25.23 39.59 -27.65
C PRO A 48 -24.21 38.87 -28.54
N ALA A 49 -24.34 39.09 -29.84
CA ALA A 49 -23.54 38.54 -30.92
C ALA A 49 -22.04 38.82 -30.80
N GLU A 50 -21.28 37.89 -31.39
CA GLU A 50 -19.82 37.82 -31.47
C GLU A 50 -19.15 39.06 -32.10
N PRO A 51 -17.93 39.37 -31.64
CA PRO A 51 -16.86 39.76 -32.55
C PRO A 51 -15.69 38.75 -32.49
N VAL A 52 -15.41 38.12 -33.63
CA VAL A 52 -14.13 37.44 -33.94
C VAL A 52 -13.43 38.25 -35.05
N PRO A 53 -12.10 38.17 -35.24
CA PRO A 53 -11.02 37.83 -34.31
C PRO A 53 -9.85 38.85 -34.39
N ALA A 54 -9.01 38.95 -33.35
CA ALA A 54 -7.71 39.61 -33.47
C ALA A 54 -6.64 38.88 -32.63
N ASP A 55 -5.57 38.53 -33.34
CA ASP A 55 -4.27 38.00 -32.91
C ASP A 55 -4.24 36.70 -32.10
N GLU A 56 -4.05 35.61 -32.84
CA GLU A 56 -3.36 34.42 -32.36
C GLU A 56 -1.94 34.83 -31.91
N PRO A 57 -1.56 34.74 -30.63
CA PRO A 57 -0.16 34.89 -30.27
C PRO A 57 0.57 33.68 -30.86
N THR A 58 1.40 33.95 -31.87
CA THR A 58 2.39 33.03 -32.42
C THR A 58 3.03 32.24 -31.28
N PRO A 59 3.09 30.89 -31.33
CA PRO A 59 3.73 30.10 -30.29
C PRO A 59 5.17 30.56 -30.12
N ALA A 60 5.45 31.27 -29.02
CA ALA A 60 6.81 31.48 -28.57
C ALA A 60 7.47 30.10 -28.45
N ALA A 61 8.51 29.89 -29.26
CA ALA A 61 9.30 28.68 -29.24
C ALA A 61 9.66 28.34 -27.78
N LYS A 62 9.21 27.17 -27.32
CA LYS A 62 9.62 26.61 -26.03
C LYS A 62 11.13 26.72 -25.92
N PRO A 63 11.68 27.19 -24.78
CA PRO A 63 13.09 26.95 -24.49
C PRO A 63 13.32 25.45 -24.62
N LYS A 64 14.21 25.06 -25.53
CA LYS A 64 14.70 23.69 -25.65
C LYS A 64 15.11 23.25 -24.23
N PRO A 65 14.60 22.13 -23.70
CA PRO A 65 15.18 21.55 -22.51
C PRO A 65 16.66 21.33 -22.82
N LYS A 66 17.54 21.99 -22.06
CA LYS A 66 18.96 21.63 -22.06
C LYS A 66 19.02 20.11 -21.82
N PRO A 67 19.82 19.34 -22.58
CA PRO A 67 20.00 17.93 -22.32
C PRO A 67 20.27 17.74 -20.83
N ALA A 68 19.44 16.95 -20.17
CA ALA A 68 19.71 16.50 -18.81
C ALA A 68 21.12 15.91 -18.83
N ASP A 69 21.99 16.45 -17.97
CA ASP A 69 23.25 15.81 -17.67
C ASP A 69 22.95 14.33 -17.38
N LYS A 70 23.60 13.47 -18.16
CA LYS A 70 23.60 12.01 -17.99
C LYS A 70 23.71 11.71 -16.48
N PRO A 71 22.86 10.84 -15.91
CA PRO A 71 23.08 10.38 -14.55
C PRO A 71 24.50 9.82 -14.48
N THR A 72 25.35 10.53 -13.74
CA THR A 72 26.67 10.04 -13.42
C THR A 72 26.42 8.82 -12.53
N PRO A 73 26.98 7.64 -12.83
CA PRO A 73 26.87 6.49 -11.94
C PRO A 73 27.29 6.92 -10.55
N ALA A 74 26.42 6.69 -9.57
CA ALA A 74 26.77 6.86 -8.16
C ALA A 74 28.10 6.13 -7.92
N ALA A 75 29.07 6.86 -7.38
CA ALA A 75 30.33 6.29 -6.95
C ALA A 75 30.02 5.07 -6.06
N LYS A 76 30.64 3.94 -6.41
CA LYS A 76 30.66 2.72 -5.61
C LYS A 76 31.00 3.10 -4.15
N PRO A 77 30.28 2.61 -3.13
CA PRO A 77 30.67 2.84 -1.74
C PRO A 77 32.13 2.42 -1.57
N LYS A 78 32.98 3.37 -1.21
CA LYS A 78 34.36 3.11 -0.78
C LYS A 78 34.27 2.14 0.41
N PRO A 79 35.04 1.04 0.43
CA PRO A 79 35.16 0.24 1.64
C PRO A 79 35.62 1.15 2.77
N ALA A 80 34.81 1.31 3.81
CA ALA A 80 35.27 1.87 5.06
C ALA A 80 36.48 1.04 5.50
N GLY A 81 37.60 1.72 5.67
CA GLY A 81 38.83 1.12 6.16
C GLY A 81 38.58 0.40 7.48
N LYS A 82 39.41 -0.61 7.73
CA LYS A 82 39.52 -1.32 9.01
C LYS A 82 39.37 -0.34 10.18
N PRO A 83 38.49 -0.62 11.16
CA PRO A 83 38.58 0.05 12.44
C PRO A 83 39.89 -0.38 13.11
N THR A 84 40.81 0.55 13.30
CA THR A 84 41.93 0.40 14.24
C THR A 84 41.40 0.75 15.63
N PRO A 85 41.34 -0.18 16.61
CA PRO A 85 41.02 0.17 17.97
C PRO A 85 42.31 0.58 18.70
N THR A 86 42.49 1.88 18.96
CA THR A 86 43.24 2.32 20.14
C THR A 86 42.24 2.47 21.28
N ALA A 87 41.92 1.34 21.90
CA ALA A 87 41.29 1.30 23.21
C ALA A 87 42.33 0.74 24.18
N LYS A 88 42.66 1.54 25.20
CA LYS A 88 43.55 1.19 26.31
C LYS A 88 43.08 -0.15 26.94
N PRO A 89 43.97 -1.05 27.39
CA PRO A 89 43.57 -2.34 27.96
C PRO A 89 42.66 -2.14 29.17
N GLN A 90 41.39 -2.52 29.04
CA GLN A 90 40.48 -2.66 30.18
C GLN A 90 40.67 -4.07 30.76
N PRO A 91 40.71 -4.23 32.11
CA PRO A 91 40.71 -5.55 32.72
C PRO A 91 39.46 -6.34 32.30
N ALA A 92 39.66 -7.62 32.00
CA ALA A 92 38.63 -8.55 31.55
C ALA A 92 37.45 -8.63 32.53
N HIS A 93 36.43 -7.80 32.29
CA HIS A 93 35.10 -8.02 32.83
C HIS A 93 34.37 -8.95 31.86
N GLN A 94 34.03 -10.11 32.38
CA GLN A 94 33.54 -11.26 31.63
C GLN A 94 32.36 -10.87 30.75
N ARG A 95 32.45 -11.17 29.45
CA ARG A 95 31.31 -11.11 28.54
C ARG A 95 30.33 -12.19 29.01
N PRO A 96 29.08 -11.87 29.40
CA PRO A 96 28.11 -12.91 29.67
C PRO A 96 27.99 -13.81 28.43
N ALA A 97 27.87 -15.11 28.66
CA ALA A 97 27.57 -16.07 27.62
C ALA A 97 26.36 -15.58 26.81
N ARG A 98 26.39 -15.83 25.50
CA ARG A 98 25.33 -15.41 24.57
C ARG A 98 24.04 -16.10 24.98
N GLU A 99 23.21 -15.40 25.73
CA GLU A 99 21.89 -15.85 26.13
C GLU A 99 21.05 -16.09 24.86
N PRO A 100 20.31 -17.21 24.74
CA PRO A 100 19.41 -17.41 23.62
C PRO A 100 18.46 -16.22 23.56
N SER A 101 18.41 -15.54 22.41
CA SER A 101 17.50 -14.40 22.24
C SER A 101 16.09 -14.81 22.65
N ALA A 102 15.55 -14.12 23.65
CA ALA A 102 14.24 -14.39 24.23
C ALA A 102 13.15 -14.57 23.15
N PRO A 103 12.13 -15.42 23.38
CA PRO A 103 10.95 -15.48 22.53
C PRO A 103 10.08 -14.24 22.80
N GLY A 104 10.55 -13.09 22.30
CA GLY A 104 9.98 -11.76 22.54
C GLY A 104 9.93 -10.88 21.30
N ARG A 105 10.17 -11.42 20.08
CA ARG A 105 9.74 -10.77 18.82
C ARG A 105 8.25 -11.01 18.56
N THR A 106 7.48 -11.05 19.63
CA THR A 106 6.08 -11.43 19.65
C THR A 106 5.24 -10.14 19.50
N ALA A 107 4.34 -10.14 18.54
CA ALA A 107 3.38 -9.06 18.21
C ALA A 107 3.91 -7.77 17.54
N HIS A 108 5.15 -7.33 17.74
CA HIS A 108 5.65 -6.07 17.13
C HIS A 108 6.12 -6.18 15.67
N GLU A 109 6.39 -7.37 15.15
CA GLU A 109 6.80 -7.57 13.74
C GLU A 109 5.65 -7.98 12.81
N ARG A 110 4.48 -8.33 13.37
CA ARG A 110 3.32 -8.76 12.58
C ARG A 110 2.47 -7.57 12.15
N GLY A 111 2.61 -7.17 10.89
CA GLY A 111 1.91 -6.02 10.31
C GLY A 111 2.86 -5.09 9.57
N VAL A 112 2.27 -4.10 8.91
CA VAL A 112 2.95 -3.10 8.09
C VAL A 112 2.82 -1.75 8.77
N LEU A 113 3.96 -1.08 9.01
CA LEU A 113 4.00 0.32 9.38
C LEU A 113 3.92 1.14 8.09
N LEU A 114 2.89 1.97 8.01
CA LEU A 114 2.64 2.89 6.91
C LEU A 114 3.01 4.29 7.37
N THR A 115 3.84 5.00 6.61
CA THR A 115 4.20 6.38 6.92
C THR A 115 4.02 7.27 5.70
N VAL A 116 3.70 8.54 5.93
CA VAL A 116 3.69 9.59 4.93
C VAL A 116 4.50 10.77 5.50
N SER A 117 5.47 11.26 4.73
CA SER A 117 6.23 12.45 5.06
C SER A 117 6.05 13.53 3.98
N GLY A 118 6.09 14.79 4.39
CA GLY A 118 6.16 15.92 3.46
C GLY A 118 7.55 16.14 2.90
N SER A 119 7.67 17.12 2.01
CA SER A 119 8.94 17.65 1.49
C SER A 119 9.98 17.81 2.61
N ASP A 120 11.20 17.31 2.37
CA ASP A 120 12.34 17.39 3.29
C ASP A 120 12.06 16.87 4.71
N ASN A 121 11.08 15.98 4.88
CA ASN A 121 10.63 15.46 6.17
C ASN A 121 10.17 16.55 7.16
N THR A 122 9.66 17.68 6.64
CA THR A 122 9.08 18.78 7.43
C THR A 122 7.96 18.34 8.37
N TRP A 123 7.24 17.28 7.98
CA TRP A 123 6.28 16.59 8.83
C TRP A 123 6.25 15.10 8.47
N ILE A 124 5.87 14.27 9.44
CA ILE A 124 5.71 12.83 9.27
C ILE A 124 4.47 12.39 10.06
N ARG A 125 3.68 11.50 9.46
CA ARG A 125 2.66 10.73 10.17
C ARG A 125 2.78 9.26 9.81
N GLY A 126 2.30 8.39 10.70
CA GLY A 126 2.32 6.97 10.45
C GLY A 126 1.29 6.22 11.28
N VAL A 127 0.84 5.09 10.73
CA VAL A 127 -0.09 4.18 11.39
C VAL A 127 0.39 2.75 11.16
N ARG A 128 0.06 1.88 12.12
CA ARG A 128 0.31 0.46 11.99
C ARG A 128 -0.94 -0.24 11.47
N LEU A 129 -0.76 -1.10 10.47
CA LEU A 129 -1.80 -1.94 9.91
C LEU A 129 -1.47 -3.41 10.15
N SER A 130 -2.33 -4.11 10.86
CA SER A 130 -2.24 -5.55 11.07
C SER A 130 -3.35 -6.24 10.29
N CYS A 131 -3.03 -7.19 9.41
CA CYS A 131 -4.01 -7.88 8.55
C CYS A 131 -4.33 -9.31 8.98
N ALA A 132 -3.62 -9.84 9.98
CA ALA A 132 -3.82 -11.20 10.47
C ALA A 132 -3.75 -11.19 12.01
N PRO A 133 -4.64 -11.93 12.71
CA PRO A 133 -5.69 -12.79 12.18
C PRO A 133 -6.87 -12.04 11.51
N GLU A 134 -7.23 -10.86 12.02
CA GLU A 134 -8.21 -9.95 11.42
C GLU A 134 -7.59 -8.56 11.16
N PRO A 135 -8.15 -7.75 10.25
CA PRO A 135 -7.71 -6.38 10.03
C PRO A 135 -7.89 -5.50 11.27
N SER A 136 -6.80 -4.94 11.80
CA SER A 136 -6.81 -4.12 13.02
C SER A 136 -5.72 -3.05 13.01
N GLY A 137 -5.86 -2.07 13.92
CA GLY A 137 -4.90 -0.98 14.13
C GLY A 137 -5.55 0.40 13.97
N PRO A 138 -4.78 1.48 14.16
CA PRO A 138 -5.27 2.87 14.04
C PRO A 138 -5.64 3.30 12.61
N HIS A 139 -5.51 2.43 11.60
CA HIS A 139 -5.83 2.76 10.22
C HIS A 139 -7.36 2.81 10.00
N PRO A 140 -7.96 3.95 9.59
CA PRO A 140 -9.41 4.14 9.54
C PRO A 140 -10.11 3.20 8.54
N PHE A 141 -9.39 2.75 7.51
CA PHE A 141 -9.88 1.78 6.52
C PHE A 141 -9.16 0.44 6.57
N ALA A 142 -8.79 -0.05 7.77
CA ALA A 142 -7.97 -1.25 7.94
C ALA A 142 -8.42 -2.45 7.10
N GLY A 143 -9.73 -2.76 7.07
CA GLY A 143 -10.27 -3.85 6.26
C GLY A 143 -10.02 -3.70 4.76
N ARG A 144 -10.26 -2.51 4.19
CA ARG A 144 -10.02 -2.24 2.76
C ARG A 144 -8.54 -2.21 2.41
N ALA A 145 -7.73 -1.56 3.24
CA ALA A 145 -6.28 -1.53 3.07
C ALA A 145 -5.66 -2.94 3.07
N CYS A 146 -6.11 -3.81 3.99
CA CYS A 146 -5.66 -5.20 4.02
C CYS A 146 -6.11 -5.99 2.78
N ALA A 147 -7.35 -5.78 2.31
CA ALA A 147 -7.83 -6.44 1.08
C ALA A 147 -7.01 -6.02 -0.16
N GLU A 148 -6.65 -4.74 -0.27
CA GLU A 148 -5.80 -4.24 -1.37
C GLU A 148 -4.37 -4.79 -1.28
N LEU A 149 -3.79 -4.85 -0.08
CA LEU A 149 -2.49 -5.49 0.14
C LEU A 149 -2.52 -7.00 -0.14
N ASP A 150 -3.59 -7.70 0.26
CA ASP A 150 -3.77 -9.13 -0.01
C ASP A 150 -3.87 -9.36 -1.54
N HIS A 151 -4.64 -8.54 -2.27
CA HIS A 151 -4.74 -8.58 -3.74
C HIS A 151 -3.39 -8.36 -4.41
N ALA A 152 -2.62 -7.39 -3.93
CA ALA A 152 -1.29 -7.09 -4.44
C ALA A 152 -0.20 -8.01 -3.88
N ARG A 153 -0.55 -8.98 -3.01
CA ARG A 153 0.38 -9.91 -2.35
C ARG A 153 1.52 -9.20 -1.60
N GLY A 154 1.23 -8.04 -1.02
CA GLY A 154 2.17 -7.17 -0.31
C GLY A 154 3.07 -6.31 -1.20
N ASP A 155 2.84 -6.28 -2.53
CA ASP A 155 3.54 -5.38 -3.45
C ASP A 155 2.79 -4.05 -3.58
N LEU A 156 3.38 -2.96 -3.06
CA LEU A 156 2.75 -1.64 -3.05
C LEU A 156 2.68 -1.00 -4.45
N ASP A 157 3.52 -1.42 -5.40
CA ASP A 157 3.46 -0.91 -6.78
C ASP A 157 2.38 -1.61 -7.63
N ALA A 158 1.89 -2.76 -7.17
CA ALA A 158 0.79 -3.51 -7.78
C ALA A 158 -0.59 -3.18 -7.19
N LEU A 159 -0.69 -2.15 -6.33
CA LEU A 159 -1.96 -1.72 -5.77
C LEU A 159 -2.93 -1.21 -6.86
N PRO A 160 -4.24 -1.43 -6.67
CA PRO A 160 -5.25 -0.89 -7.57
C PRO A 160 -5.22 0.64 -7.51
N LYS A 161 -5.16 1.27 -8.68
CA LYS A 161 -5.18 2.73 -8.80
C LYS A 161 -6.62 3.21 -8.87
N GLU A 162 -6.93 4.25 -8.11
CA GLU A 162 -8.19 4.98 -8.25
C GLU A 162 -8.09 5.95 -9.44
N ASN A 163 -9.06 5.90 -10.35
CA ASN A 163 -9.17 6.93 -11.38
C ASN A 163 -9.74 8.20 -10.77
N ARG A 164 -8.85 9.13 -10.39
CA ARG A 164 -9.19 10.42 -9.78
C ARG A 164 -8.43 11.54 -10.49
N ALA A 165 -9.14 12.63 -10.76
CA ALA A 165 -8.50 13.86 -11.22
C ALA A 165 -7.78 14.55 -10.05
N CYS A 166 -6.48 14.81 -10.21
CA CYS A 166 -5.66 15.55 -9.25
C CYS A 166 -5.20 16.88 -9.85
N THR A 167 -5.11 17.89 -9.00
CA THR A 167 -4.50 19.18 -9.34
C THR A 167 -3.04 18.99 -9.74
N LYS A 168 -2.49 19.94 -10.50
CA LYS A 168 -1.07 19.97 -10.89
C LYS A 168 -0.15 20.71 -9.91
N GLN A 169 -0.65 21.06 -8.73
CA GLN A 169 0.17 21.61 -7.66
C GLN A 169 1.28 20.64 -7.29
N PHE A 170 2.50 21.16 -7.15
CA PHE A 170 3.64 20.41 -6.65
C PHE A 170 3.80 20.67 -5.15
N ASP A 171 3.54 19.63 -4.36
CA ASP A 171 3.70 19.60 -2.91
C ASP A 171 4.07 18.15 -2.52
N PRO A 172 5.32 17.74 -2.74
CA PRO A 172 5.65 16.33 -2.79
C PRO A 172 5.51 15.65 -1.42
N VAL A 173 4.99 14.43 -1.46
CA VAL A 173 4.85 13.56 -0.29
C VAL A 173 5.52 12.23 -0.55
N THR A 174 6.19 11.69 0.46
CA THR A 174 6.82 10.37 0.41
C THR A 174 6.04 9.39 1.26
N ALA A 175 5.46 8.38 0.62
CA ALA A 175 4.80 7.27 1.27
C ALA A 175 5.81 6.13 1.49
N SER A 176 5.79 5.49 2.66
CA SER A 176 6.63 4.33 2.95
C SER A 176 5.84 3.24 3.66
N ALA A 177 6.19 1.99 3.39
CA ALA A 177 5.62 0.80 4.01
C ALA A 177 6.76 -0.14 4.44
N THR A 178 6.80 -0.47 5.73
CA THR A 178 7.83 -1.36 6.28
C THR A 178 7.21 -2.38 7.23
N GLY A 179 7.62 -3.64 7.16
CA GLY A 179 7.19 -4.68 8.10
C GLY A 179 6.94 -6.01 7.43
N THR A 180 5.88 -6.71 7.84
CA THR A 180 5.49 -7.98 7.23
C THR A 180 4.00 -8.04 6.92
N HIS A 181 3.67 -8.55 5.74
CA HIS A 181 2.31 -8.82 5.31
C HIS A 181 2.19 -10.31 4.95
N ARG A 182 1.35 -11.06 5.68
CA ARG A 182 1.17 -12.52 5.49
C ARG A 182 2.49 -13.31 5.42
N GLY A 183 3.47 -12.91 6.24
CA GLY A 183 4.81 -13.53 6.28
C GLY A 183 5.78 -13.06 5.19
N ARG A 184 5.34 -12.19 4.26
CA ARG A 184 6.21 -11.56 3.27
C ARG A 184 6.78 -10.26 3.83
N PRO A 185 8.09 -10.03 3.74
CA PRO A 185 8.67 -8.74 4.11
C PRO A 185 8.18 -7.67 3.14
N VAL A 186 7.78 -6.53 3.69
CA VAL A 186 7.42 -5.33 2.95
C VAL A 186 8.44 -4.26 3.31
N THR A 187 9.16 -3.75 2.32
CA THR A 187 10.03 -2.59 2.43
C THR A 187 9.87 -1.80 1.16
N TRP A 188 9.18 -0.66 1.25
CA TRP A 188 8.80 0.12 0.10
C TRP A 188 8.73 1.59 0.45
N HIS A 189 9.10 2.45 -0.50
CA HIS A 189 8.82 3.87 -0.42
C HIS A 189 8.66 4.47 -1.81
N ARG A 190 7.86 5.53 -1.92
CA ARG A 190 7.67 6.26 -3.16
C ARG A 190 7.25 7.70 -2.90
N THR A 191 7.81 8.61 -3.70
CA THR A 191 7.46 10.02 -3.69
C THR A 191 6.47 10.34 -4.80
N TYR A 192 5.45 11.12 -4.48
CA TYR A 192 4.40 11.58 -5.39
C TYR A 192 4.45 13.11 -5.52
N GLY A 193 3.93 13.66 -6.62
CA GLY A 193 3.95 15.10 -6.85
C GLY A 193 3.05 15.88 -5.87
N ASN A 194 2.01 15.22 -5.36
CA ASN A 194 1.17 15.71 -4.26
C ASN A 194 0.40 14.57 -3.58
N ALA A 195 -0.26 14.88 -2.45
CA ALA A 195 -1.05 13.93 -1.68
C ALA A 195 -2.24 13.33 -2.47
N CYS A 196 -2.81 14.05 -3.42
CA CYS A 196 -3.87 13.52 -4.27
C CYS A 196 -3.34 12.39 -5.18
N GLU A 197 -2.19 12.62 -5.83
CA GLU A 197 -1.55 11.61 -6.68
C GLU A 197 -1.16 10.36 -5.89
N MET A 198 -0.65 10.53 -4.65
CA MET A 198 -0.40 9.42 -3.74
C MET A 198 -1.66 8.61 -3.45
N ALA A 199 -2.75 9.28 -3.06
CA ALA A 199 -4.02 8.62 -2.76
C ALA A 199 -4.61 7.91 -3.99
N ALA A 200 -4.52 8.52 -5.17
CA ALA A 200 -4.98 7.92 -6.42
C ALA A 200 -4.15 6.67 -6.78
N ALA A 201 -2.84 6.68 -6.52
CA ALA A 201 -1.97 5.56 -6.85
C ALA A 201 -2.01 4.40 -5.86
N THR A 202 -2.43 4.64 -4.62
CA THR A 202 -2.32 3.67 -3.51
C THR A 202 -3.64 3.27 -2.86
N GLY A 203 -4.75 3.84 -3.31
CA GLY A 203 -6.09 3.47 -2.83
C GLY A 203 -6.27 3.72 -1.34
N HIS A 204 -6.79 2.73 -0.62
CA HIS A 204 -7.08 2.82 0.81
C HIS A 204 -5.84 2.62 1.69
N VAL A 205 -4.75 2.08 1.16
CA VAL A 205 -3.55 1.76 1.96
C VAL A 205 -2.91 2.99 2.60
N PHE A 206 -2.92 4.16 1.95
CA PHE A 206 -2.35 5.40 2.51
C PHE A 206 -3.40 6.47 2.86
N ARG A 207 -4.65 6.05 3.11
CA ARG A 207 -5.75 6.95 3.51
C ARG A 207 -5.94 6.96 5.02
N PHE A 208 -4.99 7.59 5.73
CA PHE A 208 -5.04 7.82 7.19
C PHE A 208 -4.56 9.23 7.54
#